data_AF-Q7U4Z2-F1
#
_entry.id   AF-Q7U4Z2-F1
#
_cell.length_a   1.000
_cell.length_b   1.000
_cell.length_c   1.000
_cell.angle_alpha   90.00
_cell.angle_beta   90.00
_cell.angle_gamma   90.00
#
_symmetry.space_group_name_H-M   'P 1'
#
loop_
_entity.id
_entity.type
_entity.pdbx_description
1 polymer ?
#
loop_
_entity_poly.entity_id
_entity_poly.type
_entity_poly.pdbx_seq_one_letter_code
_entity_poly.pdbx_strand_id
1 'polypeptide(L)'
;MKPRQLAMPFMAFACLCLSSCGTRSSSTGGDQTSQAALERLELRVNQLERKLSSDSPGKAELDQKVPAGPLQSLTLRLGTDDDRLRLYWADGQSSDLLCSEEGKGVWACG
;
A
#
# COMPACT_ATOMS: atom_id res chain seq x y z
N MET A 1 -34.85 -73.59 33.01
CA MET A 1 -35.99 -72.70 32.66
C MET A 1 -35.70 -72.10 31.29
N LYS A 2 -36.62 -72.30 30.32
CA LYS A 2 -36.55 -71.83 28.92
C LYS A 2 -37.27 -70.46 28.80
N PRO A 3 -37.28 -69.78 27.64
CA PRO A 3 -36.81 -68.42 27.44
C PRO A 3 -37.96 -67.41 27.25
N ARG A 4 -37.68 -66.10 27.16
CA ARG A 4 -38.56 -65.19 26.42
C ARG A 4 -37.75 -64.22 25.57
N GLN A 5 -37.86 -64.45 24.27
CA GLN A 5 -37.55 -63.52 23.20
C GLN A 5 -38.75 -62.62 22.93
N LEU A 6 -38.50 -61.37 22.55
CA LEU A 6 -39.40 -60.48 21.77
C LEU A 6 -38.62 -59.16 21.63
N ALA A 7 -38.40 -58.52 20.50
CA ALA A 7 -38.53 -58.82 19.08
C ALA A 7 -37.76 -57.70 18.36
N MET A 8 -36.93 -58.02 17.37
CA MET A 8 -36.71 -57.15 16.21
C MET A 8 -37.82 -57.50 15.22
N PRO A 9 -38.39 -56.58 14.41
CA PRO A 9 -37.65 -56.12 13.22
C PRO A 9 -38.10 -54.78 12.58
N PHE A 10 -37.27 -54.32 11.63
CA PHE A 10 -37.61 -53.73 10.32
C PHE A 10 -38.62 -52.56 10.17
N MET A 11 -38.09 -51.44 9.66
CA MET A 11 -38.56 -50.62 8.49
C MET A 11 -38.12 -49.17 8.70
N ALA A 12 -37.68 -48.37 7.74
CA ALA A 12 -37.29 -48.51 6.35
C ALA A 12 -36.75 -47.13 5.90
N PHE A 13 -35.88 -47.15 4.90
CA PHE A 13 -35.81 -46.15 3.81
C PHE A 13 -35.74 -44.65 4.14
N ALA A 14 -34.57 -44.06 3.87
CA ALA A 14 -34.49 -42.98 2.87
C ALA A 14 -33.06 -42.86 2.35
N CYS A 15 -32.89 -43.28 1.09
CA CYS A 15 -31.76 -42.97 0.23
C CYS A 15 -31.50 -41.46 0.18
N LEU A 16 -30.23 -41.06 0.11
CA LEU A 16 -29.74 -40.05 -0.84
C LEU A 16 -28.21 -40.17 -0.88
N CYS A 17 -27.75 -41.08 -1.74
CA CYS A 17 -26.36 -41.14 -2.20
C CYS A 17 -26.06 -39.86 -2.99
N LEU A 18 -25.43 -38.87 -2.34
CA LEU A 18 -24.79 -37.76 -3.05
C LEU A 18 -23.46 -38.27 -3.63
N SER A 19 -23.57 -38.95 -4.76
CA SER A 19 -22.45 -39.20 -5.67
C SER A 19 -21.97 -37.86 -6.24
N SER A 20 -21.10 -37.17 -5.50
CA SER A 20 -20.30 -36.09 -6.07
C SER A 20 -19.16 -36.72 -6.87
N CYS A 21 -19.47 -37.10 -8.11
CA CYS A 21 -18.46 -37.18 -9.17
C CYS A 21 -18.04 -35.76 -9.53
N GLY A 22 -17.24 -35.14 -8.65
CA GLY A 22 -16.42 -34.00 -9.01
C GLY A 22 -15.24 -34.52 -9.81
N THR A 23 -15.38 -34.53 -11.13
CA THR A 23 -14.28 -34.62 -12.08
C THR A 23 -13.21 -33.59 -11.67
N ARG A 24 -12.13 -34.07 -11.02
CA ARG A 24 -10.91 -33.29 -10.89
C ARG A 24 -10.30 -33.20 -12.28
N SER A 25 -10.71 -32.18 -13.03
CA SER A 25 -9.93 -31.70 -14.16
C SER A 25 -8.57 -31.30 -13.61
N SER A 26 -7.57 -32.12 -13.87
CA SER A 26 -6.16 -31.76 -13.73
C SER A 26 -5.88 -30.61 -14.71
N SER A 27 -6.14 -29.38 -14.29
CA SER A 27 -5.77 -28.18 -15.03
C SER A 27 -4.33 -27.82 -14.68
N THR A 28 -3.39 -28.64 -15.12
CA THR A 28 -1.94 -28.40 -15.01
C THR A 28 -1.46 -27.22 -15.89
N GLY A 29 -2.38 -26.40 -16.42
CA GLY A 29 -2.10 -25.22 -17.26
C GLY A 29 -2.29 -23.86 -16.57
N GLY A 30 -3.05 -23.79 -15.46
CA GLY A 30 -3.27 -22.53 -14.72
C GLY A 30 -2.05 -22.10 -13.91
N ASP A 31 -1.35 -23.06 -13.31
CA ASP A 31 -0.16 -22.81 -12.49
C ASP A 31 1.05 -22.34 -13.32
N GLN A 32 1.23 -22.86 -14.53
CA GLN A 32 2.33 -22.44 -15.41
C GLN A 32 2.14 -20.99 -15.89
N THR A 33 0.90 -20.59 -16.17
CA THR A 33 0.58 -19.23 -16.64
C THR A 33 0.74 -18.19 -15.52
N SER A 34 0.38 -18.56 -14.29
CA SER A 34 0.55 -17.70 -13.12
C SER A 34 2.02 -17.58 -12.68
N GLN A 35 2.81 -18.65 -12.79
CA GLN A 35 4.26 -18.60 -12.57
C GLN A 35 4.97 -17.67 -13.57
N ALA A 36 4.66 -17.77 -14.86
CA ALA A 36 5.24 -16.87 -15.86
C ALA A 36 4.84 -15.39 -15.63
N ALA A 37 3.63 -15.14 -15.13
CA ALA A 37 3.20 -13.79 -14.75
C ALA A 37 3.96 -13.26 -13.53
N LEU A 38 4.22 -14.11 -12.53
CA LEU A 38 5.00 -13.77 -11.35
C LEU A 38 6.46 -13.45 -11.69
N GLU A 39 7.13 -14.28 -12.49
CA GLU A 39 8.51 -14.02 -12.94
C GLU A 39 8.61 -12.68 -13.68
N ARG A 40 7.62 -12.35 -14.52
CA ARG A 40 7.58 -11.07 -15.23
C ARG A 40 7.42 -9.88 -14.29
N LEU A 41 6.63 -10.04 -13.23
CA LEU A 41 6.46 -9.00 -12.21
C LEU A 41 7.76 -8.81 -11.42
N GLU A 42 8.41 -9.89 -11.01
CA GLU A 42 9.68 -9.86 -10.28
C GLU A 42 10.79 -9.19 -11.11
N LEU A 43 10.87 -9.49 -12.42
CA LEU A 43 11.81 -8.81 -13.32
C LEU A 43 11.53 -7.30 -13.41
N ARG A 44 10.26 -6.90 -13.49
CA ARG A 44 9.88 -5.47 -13.53
C ARG A 44 10.19 -4.75 -12.23
N VAL A 45 9.93 -5.38 -11.08
CA VAL A 45 10.28 -4.84 -9.75
C VAL A 45 11.79 -4.66 -9.65
N ASN A 46 12.59 -5.68 -9.97
CA ASN A 46 14.05 -5.57 -9.97
C ASN A 46 14.58 -4.49 -10.93
N GLN A 47 13.91 -4.26 -12.07
CA GLN A 47 14.25 -3.17 -12.98
C GLN A 47 13.91 -1.80 -12.39
N LEU A 48 12.77 -1.67 -11.70
CA LEU A 48 12.35 -0.44 -11.04
C LEU A 48 13.27 -0.11 -9.85
N GLU A 49 13.60 -1.10 -9.03
CA GLU A 49 14.52 -0.93 -7.89
C GLU A 49 15.92 -0.50 -8.35
N ARG A 50 16.45 -1.12 -9.41
CA ARG A 50 17.71 -0.69 -10.01
C ARG A 50 17.63 0.71 -10.57
N LYS A 51 16.53 1.07 -11.23
CA LYS A 51 16.32 2.44 -11.73
C LYS A 51 16.28 3.45 -10.59
N LEU A 52 15.55 3.18 -9.52
CA LEU A 52 15.51 4.05 -8.33
C LEU A 52 16.86 4.14 -7.63
N SER A 53 17.63 3.05 -7.62
CA SER A 53 18.99 3.04 -7.05
C SER A 53 19.99 3.80 -7.93
N SER A 54 19.86 3.71 -9.26
CA SER A 54 20.70 4.46 -10.22
C SER A 54 20.29 5.91 -10.38
N ASP A 55 19.00 6.21 -10.16
CA ASP A 55 18.40 7.53 -10.15
C ASP A 55 18.38 8.11 -8.73
N SER A 56 19.07 7.47 -7.77
CA SER A 56 19.52 8.16 -6.57
C SER A 56 20.33 9.34 -7.09
N PRO A 57 19.83 10.59 -6.96
CA PRO A 57 20.52 11.75 -7.49
C PRO A 57 21.84 11.78 -6.75
N GLY A 58 22.91 11.36 -7.43
CA GLY A 58 24.15 10.97 -6.80
C GLY A 58 24.67 12.14 -6.02
N LYS A 59 24.38 12.18 -4.70
CA LYS A 59 24.68 13.28 -3.79
C LYS A 59 24.75 14.61 -4.54
N ALA A 60 23.72 14.92 -5.34
CA ALA A 60 23.62 16.22 -5.99
C ALA A 60 23.74 17.16 -4.81
N GLU A 61 24.82 17.96 -4.79
CA GLU A 61 25.12 18.90 -3.73
C GLU A 61 23.79 19.55 -3.39
N LEU A 62 23.24 19.17 -2.22
CA LEU A 62 21.94 19.63 -1.78
C LEU A 62 22.15 21.13 -1.73
N ASP A 63 21.75 21.82 -2.79
CA ASP A 63 21.71 23.26 -2.79
C ASP A 63 20.91 23.57 -1.54
N GLN A 64 21.55 24.15 -0.53
CA GLN A 64 20.99 24.26 0.82
C GLN A 64 19.68 25.06 0.82
N LYS A 65 19.33 25.66 -0.32
CA LYS A 65 18.07 26.34 -0.62
C LYS A 65 16.92 25.45 -1.07
N VAL A 66 17.15 24.21 -1.51
CA VAL A 66 16.07 23.31 -1.98
C VAL A 66 15.88 22.17 -1.00
N PRO A 67 14.90 22.27 -0.08
CA PRO A 67 14.62 21.23 0.89
C PRO A 67 14.16 19.95 0.19
N ALA A 68 14.63 18.81 0.70
CA ALA A 68 14.57 17.54 0.00
C ALA A 68 13.25 16.82 0.26
N GLY A 69 12.13 17.32 -0.25
CA GLY A 69 10.88 16.55 -0.24
C GLY A 69 9.58 17.33 -0.44
N PRO A 70 8.45 16.60 -0.47
CA PRO A 70 7.13 17.24 -0.49
C PRO A 70 6.92 18.08 0.79
N LEU A 71 6.17 19.18 0.64
CA LEU A 71 5.76 20.01 1.78
C LEU A 71 4.81 19.21 2.68
N GLN A 72 5.11 19.12 3.97
CA GLN A 72 4.30 18.41 4.96
C GLN A 72 3.26 19.33 5.60
N SER A 73 3.69 20.52 6.04
CA SER A 73 2.80 21.53 6.64
C SER A 73 3.42 22.92 6.57
N LEU A 74 2.63 23.96 6.85
CA LEU A 74 3.10 25.34 6.96
C LEU A 74 2.46 26.06 8.13
N THR A 75 3.11 27.12 8.62
CA THR A 75 2.57 28.04 9.62
C THR A 75 2.83 29.47 9.17
N LEU A 76 1.79 30.30 9.19
CA LEU A 76 1.84 31.71 8.86
C LEU A 76 1.57 32.52 10.14
N ARG A 77 2.49 33.45 10.46
CA ARG A 77 2.37 34.39 11.57
C ARG A 77 2.34 35.80 11.01
N LEU A 78 1.25 36.52 11.25
CA LEU A 78 1.00 37.88 10.80
C LEU A 78 0.61 38.78 11.98
N GLY A 79 0.88 40.07 11.86
CA GLY A 79 0.52 41.06 12.89
C GLY A 79 1.48 41.09 14.08
N THR A 80 2.73 40.66 13.88
CA THR A 80 3.82 40.76 14.85
C THR A 80 4.96 41.60 14.31
N ASP A 81 5.95 41.93 15.13
CA ASP A 81 7.15 42.63 14.66
C ASP A 81 8.00 41.78 13.66
N ASP A 82 7.71 40.48 13.56
CA ASP A 82 8.44 39.48 12.75
C ASP A 82 7.44 38.55 12.05
N ASP A 83 6.74 39.10 11.05
CA ASP A 83 5.81 38.36 10.21
C ASP A 83 6.56 37.32 9.37
N ARG A 84 6.14 36.05 9.46
CA ARG A 84 6.89 34.92 8.91
C ARG A 84 6.04 33.77 8.43
N LEU A 85 6.54 33.13 7.38
CA LEU A 85 6.05 31.87 6.84
C LEU A 85 7.09 30.78 7.12
N ARG A 86 6.71 29.82 7.97
CA ARG A 86 7.52 28.62 8.22
C ARG A 86 6.96 27.44 7.45
N LEU A 87 7.82 26.77 6.69
CA LEU A 87 7.51 25.56 5.93
C LEU A 87 8.15 24.37 6.61
N TYR A 88 7.41 23.26 6.75
CA TYR A 88 7.90 22.00 7.27
C TYR A 88 7.86 20.95 6.16
N TRP A 89 9.01 20.36 5.87
CA TRP A 89 9.20 19.41 4.78
C TRP A 89 9.10 17.97 5.29
N ALA A 90 8.76 17.04 4.40
CA ALA A 90 8.60 15.63 4.77
C ALA A 90 9.89 14.94 5.23
N ASP A 91 11.05 15.51 4.93
CA ASP A 91 12.37 15.05 5.40
C ASP A 91 12.72 15.57 6.81
N GLY A 92 11.84 16.38 7.42
CA GLY A 92 12.04 16.99 8.73
C GLY A 92 12.80 18.31 8.71
N GLN A 93 13.23 18.81 7.54
CA GLN A 93 13.77 20.15 7.42
C GLN A 93 12.67 21.21 7.60
N SER A 94 13.08 22.44 7.88
CA SER A 94 12.18 23.59 7.89
C SER A 94 12.79 24.80 7.20
N SER A 95 11.98 25.52 6.42
CA SER A 95 12.36 26.82 5.84
C SER A 95 11.64 27.95 6.57
N ASP A 96 12.34 29.07 6.71
CA ASP A 96 11.87 30.21 7.49
C ASP A 96 11.96 31.49 6.67
N LEU A 97 10.83 31.99 6.21
CA LEU A 97 10.75 33.08 5.25
C LEU A 97 10.16 34.32 5.93
N LEU A 98 10.88 35.42 5.88
CA LEU A 98 10.38 36.72 6.32
C LEU A 98 9.28 37.18 5.36
N CYS A 99 8.20 37.70 5.90
CA CYS A 99 7.07 38.19 5.13
C CYS A 99 6.91 39.69 5.29
N SER A 100 6.60 40.37 4.18
CA SER A 100 6.23 41.78 4.18
C SER A 100 4.89 41.97 3.47
N GLU A 101 4.05 42.88 3.97
CA GLU A 101 2.79 43.22 3.31
C GLU A 101 3.05 44.03 2.04
N GLU A 102 2.63 43.50 0.89
CA GLU A 102 2.69 44.15 -0.42
C GLU A 102 1.28 44.54 -0.88
N GLY A 103 0.74 45.60 -0.30
CA GLY A 103 -0.60 46.10 -0.62
C GLY A 103 -1.59 45.84 0.51
N LYS A 104 -2.85 45.52 0.17
CA LYS A 104 -3.88 45.22 1.17
C LYS A 104 -4.14 43.73 1.20
N GLY A 105 -3.72 43.07 2.27
CA GLY A 105 -4.01 41.65 2.49
C GLY A 105 -3.20 40.68 1.61
N VAL A 106 -2.05 41.12 1.10
CA VAL A 106 -1.12 40.30 0.32
C VAL A 106 0.25 40.36 1.01
N TRP A 107 0.87 39.21 1.24
CA TRP A 107 2.21 39.10 1.81
C TRP A 107 3.16 38.43 0.82
N ALA A 108 4.31 39.05 0.61
CA ALA A 108 5.43 38.43 -0.08
C ALA A 108 6.37 37.83 0.97
N CYS A 109 6.72 36.56 0.82
CA CYS A 109 7.61 35.84 1.74
C CYS A 109 8.78 35.23 0.96
N GLY A 110 10.02 35.52 1.37
CA GLY A 110 11.21 35.06 0.65
C GLY A 110 12.54 35.35 1.35
#